data_AF-A0A3D1RVA6-F1
#
_entry.id   AF-A0A3D1RVA6-F1
#
_cell.length_a   1.000
_cell.length_b   1.000
_cell.length_c   1.000
_cell.angle_alpha   90.00
_cell.angle_beta   90.00
_cell.angle_gamma   90.00
#
_symmetry.space_group_name_H-M   'P 1'
#
loop_
_entity.id
_entity.type
_entity.pdbx_description
1 polymer ?
#
loop_
_entity_poly.entity_id
_entity_poly.type
_entity_poly.pdbx_seq_one_letter_code
_entity_poly.pdbx_strand_id
1 'polypeptide(L)'
;RLVRMLGGQPEFQIVPFRGDYYRLAARHNRIIRHLIYPIPDPALPFLGVHLTRMIDGSVTVGPNAVVNFSREGYSRFAFSLGDSLEMLTFPGFRRLLWTHFGTAVHELKNGLFKQGYLKEVQKYSPGLTVADLQAYPPGIRAQAVSGEGRLVDDFLFHRTGHCLVVCNAPSPAATSCFPIARHIVDQLSDQE
;
A
#
# COMPACT_ATOMS: atom_id res chain seq x y z
N ARG A 1 -14.40 7.80 -7.99
CA ARG A 1 -15.12 7.75 -9.28
C ARG A 1 -16.51 7.15 -9.11
N LEU A 2 -16.62 5.88 -8.70
CA LEU A 2 -17.92 5.20 -8.49
C LEU A 2 -18.89 5.99 -7.61
N VAL A 3 -18.46 6.47 -6.44
CA VAL A 3 -19.29 7.31 -5.56
C VAL A 3 -19.85 8.55 -6.28
N ARG A 4 -19.03 9.25 -7.07
CA ARG A 4 -19.46 10.42 -7.85
C ARG A 4 -20.44 10.04 -8.96
N MET A 5 -20.25 8.89 -9.60
CA MET A 5 -21.18 8.37 -10.62
C MET A 5 -22.56 8.03 -10.05
N LEU A 6 -22.61 7.66 -8.78
CA LEU A 6 -23.86 7.43 -8.03
C LEU A 6 -24.47 8.72 -7.45
N GLY A 7 -23.94 9.91 -7.80
CA GLY A 7 -24.41 11.21 -7.33
C GLY A 7 -23.88 11.63 -5.95
N GLY A 8 -23.04 10.82 -5.31
CA GLY A 8 -22.41 11.15 -4.04
C GLY A 8 -21.23 12.12 -4.17
N GLN A 9 -20.95 12.89 -3.12
CA GLN A 9 -19.76 13.73 -3.02
C GLN A 9 -18.80 13.13 -1.98
N PRO A 10 -17.78 12.35 -2.39
CA PRO A 10 -16.87 11.74 -1.44
C PRO A 10 -15.93 12.79 -0.84
N GLU A 11 -15.88 12.84 0.49
CA GLU A 11 -14.91 13.66 1.25
C GLU A 11 -13.53 12.97 1.38
N PHE A 12 -13.24 12.03 0.49
CA PHE A 12 -12.01 11.26 0.44
C PHE A 12 -11.59 11.01 -1.01
N GLN A 13 -10.33 10.65 -1.20
CA GLN A 13 -9.80 10.23 -2.48
C GLN A 13 -8.90 9.01 -2.34
N ILE A 14 -8.94 8.13 -3.33
CA ILE A 14 -8.00 7.02 -3.43
C ILE A 14 -6.66 7.53 -3.95
N VAL A 15 -5.64 7.37 -3.12
CA VAL A 15 -4.24 7.65 -3.42
C VAL A 15 -3.51 6.32 -3.61
N PRO A 16 -2.89 6.08 -4.79
CA PRO A 16 -2.17 4.84 -5.04
C PRO A 16 -0.78 4.89 -4.39
N PHE A 17 -0.51 3.94 -3.51
CA PHE A 17 0.83 3.71 -2.96
C PHE A 17 1.42 2.45 -3.57
N ARG A 18 2.49 2.60 -4.34
CA ARG A 18 3.25 1.49 -4.91
C ARG A 18 4.18 0.90 -3.85
N GLY A 19 4.15 -0.42 -3.73
CA GLY A 19 5.13 -1.19 -2.99
C GLY A 19 6.01 -2.00 -3.93
N ASP A 20 7.31 -1.72 -3.90
CA ASP A 20 8.32 -2.50 -4.59
C ASP A 20 8.78 -3.67 -3.70
N TYR A 21 8.95 -4.81 -4.37
CA TYR A 21 9.41 -6.05 -3.78
C TYR A 21 10.64 -6.56 -4.51
N TYR A 22 11.44 -7.35 -3.81
CA TYR A 22 12.51 -8.12 -4.41
C TYR A 22 12.38 -9.59 -3.99
N ARG A 23 12.83 -10.49 -4.86
CA ARG A 23 13.05 -11.88 -4.51
C ARG A 23 14.51 -12.05 -4.12
N LEU A 24 14.78 -12.69 -2.98
CA LEU A 24 16.14 -13.04 -2.64
C LEU A 24 16.66 -14.14 -3.58
N ALA A 25 17.95 -14.06 -3.94
CA ALA A 25 18.63 -15.12 -4.67
C ALA A 25 18.43 -16.48 -3.98
N ALA A 26 18.23 -17.55 -4.77
CA ALA A 26 17.80 -18.87 -4.27
C ALA A 26 18.68 -19.45 -3.14
N ARG A 27 19.97 -19.08 -3.07
CA ARG A 27 20.88 -19.43 -1.97
C ARG A 27 20.39 -18.98 -0.59
N HIS A 28 19.53 -17.96 -0.53
CA HIS A 28 18.96 -17.38 0.68
C HIS A 28 17.54 -17.90 1.01
N ASN A 29 17.02 -18.91 0.31
CA ASN A 29 15.68 -19.46 0.58
C ASN A 29 15.50 -20.03 2.01
N ARG A 30 16.60 -20.26 2.74
CA ARG A 30 16.61 -20.75 4.12
C ARG A 30 17.13 -19.72 5.13
N ILE A 31 17.30 -18.46 4.72
CA ILE A 31 17.81 -17.39 5.59
C ILE A 31 16.88 -17.09 6.77
N ILE A 32 15.58 -17.33 6.60
CA ILE A 32 14.55 -17.18 7.64
C ILE A 32 13.71 -18.46 7.76
N ARG A 33 13.20 -18.71 8.97
CA ARG A 33 12.22 -19.78 9.25
C ARG A 33 10.79 -19.26 9.33
N HIS A 34 10.64 -18.01 9.80
CA HIS A 34 9.37 -17.30 10.00
C HIS A 34 9.44 -15.91 9.38
N LEU A 35 8.30 -15.25 9.21
CA LEU A 35 8.27 -13.88 8.70
C LEU A 35 8.95 -12.91 9.68
N ILE A 36 9.69 -11.94 9.14
CA ILE A 36 10.35 -10.90 9.94
C ILE A 36 9.77 -9.54 9.55
N TYR A 37 9.28 -8.82 10.57
CA TYR A 37 8.73 -7.47 10.45
C TYR A 37 9.56 -6.55 11.35
N PRO A 38 9.97 -5.36 10.85
CA PRO A 38 10.53 -4.34 11.72
C PRO A 38 9.44 -3.79 12.65
N ILE A 39 9.86 -3.16 13.73
CA ILE A 39 8.93 -2.48 14.64
C ILE A 39 8.28 -1.32 13.87
N PRO A 40 6.95 -1.23 13.80
CA PRO A 40 6.28 -0.20 13.02
C PRO A 40 6.45 1.19 13.67
N ASP A 41 6.54 2.21 12.82
CA ASP A 41 6.38 3.60 13.25
C ASP A 41 4.88 3.87 13.49
N PRO A 42 4.44 4.28 14.69
CA PRO A 42 3.04 4.59 14.96
C PRO A 42 2.44 5.66 14.05
N ALA A 43 3.26 6.58 13.52
CA ALA A 43 2.80 7.60 12.59
C ALA A 43 2.56 7.05 11.17
N LEU A 44 3.19 5.92 10.82
CA LEU A 44 3.16 5.29 9.50
C LEU A 44 3.21 3.75 9.61
N PRO A 45 2.14 3.11 10.12
CA PRO A 45 2.17 1.70 10.55
C PRO A 45 2.33 0.69 9.41
N PHE A 46 2.15 1.13 8.16
CA PHE A 46 2.33 0.30 6.96
C PHE A 46 3.75 0.40 6.37
N LEU A 47 4.66 1.13 7.02
CA LEU A 47 6.01 1.33 6.56
C LEU A 47 6.99 0.37 7.25
N GLY A 48 7.71 -0.39 6.44
CA GLY A 48 8.67 -1.36 6.90
C GLY A 48 8.91 -2.43 5.84
N VAL A 49 10.17 -2.69 5.55
CA VAL A 49 10.53 -3.77 4.64
C VAL A 49 10.46 -5.08 5.41
N HIS A 50 9.69 -6.06 4.93
CA HIS A 50 9.55 -7.37 5.56
C HIS A 50 10.44 -8.41 4.88
N LEU A 51 10.78 -9.49 5.60
CA LEU A 51 11.20 -10.74 4.99
C LEU A 51 10.05 -11.74 5.08
N THR A 52 9.57 -12.17 3.92
CA THR A 52 8.43 -13.08 3.82
C THR A 52 8.88 -14.37 3.15
N ARG A 53 8.64 -15.49 3.83
CA ARG A 53 8.81 -16.82 3.24
C ARG A 53 7.56 -17.17 2.45
N MET A 54 7.72 -17.39 1.16
CA MET A 54 6.65 -17.74 0.23
C MET A 54 6.34 -19.25 0.28
N ILE A 55 5.16 -19.63 -0.22
CA ILE A 55 4.70 -21.04 -0.25
C ILE A 55 5.64 -21.94 -1.06
N ASP A 56 6.25 -21.41 -2.12
CA ASP A 56 7.24 -22.11 -2.95
C ASP A 56 8.63 -22.24 -2.28
N GLY A 57 8.77 -21.74 -1.05
CA GLY A 57 10.02 -21.73 -0.29
C GLY A 57 10.97 -20.60 -0.67
N SER A 58 10.64 -19.74 -1.62
CA SER A 58 11.40 -18.52 -1.87
C SER A 58 11.24 -17.50 -0.74
N VAL A 59 12.15 -16.54 -0.67
CA VAL A 59 12.07 -15.42 0.28
C VAL A 59 11.93 -14.13 -0.50
N THR A 60 10.89 -13.37 -0.19
CA THR A 60 10.67 -12.02 -0.72
C THR A 60 11.01 -10.99 0.34
N VAL A 61 11.37 -9.81 -0.15
CA VAL A 61 11.72 -8.65 0.63
C VAL A 61 10.77 -7.53 0.22
N GLY A 62 10.08 -6.91 1.18
CA GLY A 62 9.16 -5.80 0.94
C GLY A 62 7.82 -5.85 1.67
N PRO A 63 6.90 -4.93 1.32
CA PRO A 63 7.08 -3.80 0.41
C PRO A 63 7.72 -2.57 1.09
N ASN A 64 8.20 -1.60 0.30
CA ASN A 64 8.27 -0.19 0.72
C ASN A 64 6.94 0.53 0.38
N ALA A 65 6.83 1.84 0.62
CA ALA A 65 5.60 2.57 0.26
C ALA A 65 5.90 3.92 -0.39
N VAL A 66 5.73 4.00 -1.71
CA VAL A 66 5.96 5.23 -2.48
C VAL A 66 4.68 5.66 -3.18
N VAL A 67 4.38 6.96 -3.20
CA VAL A 67 3.25 7.49 -3.98
C VAL A 67 3.43 7.15 -5.46
N ASN A 68 2.39 6.61 -6.10
CA ASN A 68 2.37 6.34 -7.53
C ASN A 68 1.63 7.45 -8.30
N PHE A 69 2.12 7.81 -9.48
CA PHE A 69 1.48 8.82 -10.34
C PHE A 69 0.52 8.22 -11.36
N SER A 70 0.11 6.97 -11.12
CA SER A 70 -0.89 6.24 -11.88
C SER A 70 -1.63 5.30 -10.95
N ARG A 71 -2.95 5.18 -11.08
CA ARG A 71 -3.74 4.30 -10.21
C ARG A 71 -3.50 2.81 -10.50
N GLU A 72 -3.25 2.49 -11.77
CA GLU A 72 -3.16 1.10 -12.27
C GLU A 72 -1.81 0.83 -12.97
N GLY A 73 -0.90 1.81 -12.92
CA GLY A 73 0.41 1.71 -13.55
C GLY A 73 1.43 0.95 -12.70
N TYR A 74 1.65 -0.33 -13.03
CA TYR A 74 2.62 -1.20 -12.35
C TYR A 74 4.07 -1.06 -12.82
N SER A 75 4.37 -0.22 -13.82
CA SER A 75 5.77 0.09 -14.15
C SER A 75 6.33 1.14 -13.18
N ARG A 76 7.65 1.09 -12.96
CA ARG A 76 8.34 2.01 -12.02
C ARG A 76 8.17 3.49 -12.39
N PHE A 77 8.02 3.77 -13.69
CA PHE A 77 7.85 5.11 -14.25
C PHE A 77 6.43 5.30 -14.81
N ALA A 78 5.46 4.54 -14.32
CA ALA A 78 4.09 4.70 -14.77
C ALA A 78 3.56 6.08 -14.38
N PHE A 79 3.04 6.80 -15.36
CA PHE A 79 2.54 8.15 -15.19
C PHE A 79 1.21 8.30 -15.93
N SER A 80 0.23 8.87 -15.24
CA SER A 80 -1.06 9.26 -15.79
C SER A 80 -1.29 10.72 -15.42
N LEU A 81 -1.32 11.60 -16.44
CA LEU A 81 -1.52 13.02 -16.22
C LEU A 81 -2.85 13.29 -15.51
N GLY A 82 -3.92 12.61 -15.92
CA GLY A 82 -5.25 12.75 -15.33
C GLY A 82 -5.29 12.30 -13.86
N ASP A 83 -4.71 11.14 -13.54
CA ASP A 83 -4.68 10.66 -12.15
C ASP A 83 -3.79 11.55 -11.27
N SER A 84 -2.67 12.02 -11.81
CA SER A 84 -1.73 12.90 -11.11
C SER A 84 -2.35 14.25 -10.80
N LEU A 85 -3.00 14.88 -11.78
CA LEU A 85 -3.69 16.16 -11.56
C LEU A 85 -4.84 16.01 -10.56
N GLU A 86 -5.64 14.94 -10.66
CA GLU A 86 -6.72 14.69 -9.70
C GLU A 86 -6.17 14.48 -8.29
N MET A 87 -5.03 13.80 -8.14
CA MET A 87 -4.38 13.58 -6.84
C MET A 87 -3.76 14.85 -6.26
N LEU A 88 -3.01 15.62 -7.07
CA LEU A 88 -2.31 16.83 -6.64
C LEU A 88 -3.27 17.99 -6.30
N THR A 89 -4.42 18.06 -6.96
CA THR A 89 -5.43 19.10 -6.69
C THR A 89 -6.23 18.81 -5.41
N PHE A 90 -6.31 17.55 -4.99
CA PHE A 90 -7.04 17.16 -3.78
C PHE A 90 -6.43 17.77 -2.50
N PRO A 91 -7.18 18.56 -1.72
CA PRO A 91 -6.68 19.19 -0.50
C PRO A 91 -6.16 18.19 0.53
N GLY A 92 -6.83 17.04 0.69
CA GLY A 92 -6.43 16.00 1.62
C GLY A 92 -5.06 15.42 1.30
N PHE A 93 -4.75 15.17 0.02
CA PHE A 93 -3.45 14.67 -0.39
C PHE A 93 -2.33 15.69 -0.13
N ARG A 94 -2.57 16.97 -0.42
CA ARG A 94 -1.60 18.03 -0.11
C ARG A 94 -1.32 18.10 1.39
N ARG A 95 -2.36 18.06 2.23
CA ARG A 95 -2.22 18.02 3.70
C ARG A 95 -1.40 16.80 4.15
N LEU A 96 -1.72 15.61 3.65
CA LEU A 96 -0.97 14.39 3.93
C LEU A 96 0.52 14.54 3.58
N LEU A 97 0.83 15.07 2.39
CA LEU A 97 2.21 15.31 1.97
C LEU A 97 2.94 16.30 2.87
N TRP A 98 2.28 17.38 3.30
CA TRP A 98 2.87 18.36 4.22
C TRP A 98 3.14 17.76 5.60
N THR A 99 2.20 16.97 6.14
CA THR A 99 2.34 16.32 7.45
C THR A 99 3.44 15.26 7.45
N HIS A 100 3.59 14.51 6.35
CA HIS A 100 4.54 13.39 6.25
C HIS A 100 5.69 13.65 5.26
N PHE A 101 6.06 14.92 5.02
CA PHE A 101 7.02 15.29 3.98
C PHE A 101 8.37 14.60 4.17
N GLY A 102 8.89 14.56 5.39
CA GLY A 102 10.17 13.91 5.72
C GLY A 102 10.17 12.44 5.32
N THR A 103 9.09 11.71 5.65
CA THR A 103 8.97 10.30 5.30
C THR A 103 8.71 10.08 3.82
N ALA A 104 7.92 10.94 3.17
CA ALA A 104 7.69 10.87 1.73
C ALA A 104 9.00 11.02 0.94
N VAL A 105 9.88 11.93 1.35
CA VAL A 105 11.22 12.08 0.75
C VAL A 105 12.11 10.87 1.04
N HIS A 106 12.08 10.35 2.27
CA HIS A 106 12.84 9.16 2.65
C HIS A 106 12.45 7.93 1.82
N GLU A 107 11.14 7.68 1.68
CA GLU A 107 10.59 6.57 0.91
C GLU A 107 10.83 6.72 -0.58
N LEU A 108 10.69 7.93 -1.12
CA LEU A 108 11.00 8.18 -2.53
C LEU A 108 12.48 7.87 -2.82
N LYS A 109 13.39 8.27 -1.92
CA LYS A 109 14.81 7.93 -2.03
C LYS A 109 15.04 6.43 -1.93
N ASN A 110 14.41 5.73 -0.98
CA ASN A 110 14.60 4.29 -0.80
C ASN A 110 13.95 3.46 -1.92
N GLY A 111 12.84 3.90 -2.50
CA GLY A 111 12.23 3.28 -3.68
C GLY A 111 13.02 3.51 -4.95
N LEU A 112 13.62 4.69 -5.11
CA LEU A 112 14.47 4.99 -6.26
C LEU A 112 15.86 4.32 -6.19
N PHE A 113 16.37 3.99 -5.00
CA PHE A 113 17.68 3.39 -4.83
C PHE A 113 17.63 2.02 -4.15
N LYS A 114 17.95 0.95 -4.90
CA LYS A 114 18.11 -0.42 -4.36
C LYS A 114 19.02 -0.49 -3.13
N GLN A 115 20.02 0.38 -3.06
CA GLN A 115 20.94 0.44 -1.91
C GLN A 115 20.27 0.94 -0.63
N GLY A 116 19.34 1.90 -0.71
CA GLY A 116 18.57 2.36 0.45
C GLY A 116 17.69 1.24 0.99
N TYR A 117 17.00 0.55 0.08
CA TYR A 117 16.21 -0.63 0.40
C TYR A 117 17.04 -1.75 1.07
N LEU A 118 18.25 -2.02 0.57
CA LEU A 118 19.16 -3.00 1.16
C LEU A 118 19.55 -2.62 2.60
N LYS A 119 19.85 -1.34 2.86
CA LYS A 119 20.23 -0.87 4.20
C LYS A 119 19.13 -1.09 5.23
N GLU A 120 17.87 -0.94 4.86
CA GLU A 120 16.74 -1.20 5.75
C GLU A 120 16.66 -2.68 6.16
N VAL A 121 16.91 -3.58 5.22
CA VAL A 121 16.87 -5.03 5.45
C VAL A 121 18.10 -5.52 6.21
N GLN A 122 19.25 -4.88 5.98
CA GLN A 122 20.51 -5.22 6.66
C GLN A 122 20.47 -5.01 8.17
N LYS A 123 19.52 -4.23 8.70
CA LYS A 123 19.29 -4.08 10.14
C LYS A 123 19.02 -5.42 10.84
N TYR A 124 18.41 -6.37 10.15
CA TYR A 124 18.09 -7.71 10.66
C TYR A 124 18.60 -8.85 9.77
N SER A 125 19.22 -8.53 8.61
CA SER A 125 19.86 -9.51 7.72
C SER A 125 21.15 -8.93 7.09
N PRO A 126 22.23 -8.77 7.87
CA PRO A 126 23.41 -8.00 7.46
C PRO A 126 24.22 -8.62 6.31
N GLY A 127 24.08 -9.94 6.08
CA GLY A 127 24.83 -10.65 5.04
C GLY A 127 24.33 -10.44 3.61
N LEU A 128 23.20 -9.75 3.41
CA LEU A 128 22.63 -9.54 2.08
C LEU A 128 23.40 -8.48 1.30
N THR A 129 23.47 -8.69 -0.02
CA THR A 129 24.09 -7.76 -0.97
C THR A 129 23.08 -7.30 -2.02
N VAL A 130 23.41 -6.26 -2.79
CA VAL A 130 22.53 -5.77 -3.87
C VAL A 130 22.27 -6.85 -4.94
N ALA A 131 23.25 -7.73 -5.17
CA ALA A 131 23.13 -8.83 -6.12
C ALA A 131 22.14 -9.91 -5.67
N ASP A 132 21.77 -9.95 -4.38
CA ASP A 132 20.76 -10.84 -3.86
C ASP A 132 19.33 -10.36 -4.15
N LEU A 133 19.13 -9.08 -4.46
CA LEU A 133 17.83 -8.48 -4.71
C LEU A 133 17.41 -8.64 -6.19
N GLN A 134 16.82 -9.80 -6.49
CA GLN A 134 16.27 -10.13 -7.80
C GLN A 134 14.90 -9.47 -8.02
N ALA A 135 14.52 -9.29 -9.28
CA ALA A 135 13.25 -8.67 -9.64
C ALA A 135 12.06 -9.46 -9.08
N TYR A 136 11.05 -8.74 -8.60
CA TYR A 136 9.77 -9.29 -8.19
C TYR A 136 8.65 -8.32 -8.56
N PRO A 137 7.43 -8.80 -8.85
CA PRO A 137 6.32 -7.91 -9.19
C PRO A 137 6.00 -6.91 -8.07
N PRO A 138 5.73 -5.65 -8.41
CA PRO A 138 5.27 -4.65 -7.45
C PRO A 138 3.78 -4.80 -7.14
N GLY A 139 3.36 -4.23 -6.01
CA GLY A 139 1.95 -4.05 -5.67
C GLY A 139 1.54 -2.58 -5.71
N ILE A 140 0.26 -2.29 -5.92
CA ILE A 140 -0.32 -0.96 -5.71
C ILE A 140 -1.44 -1.08 -4.68
N ARG A 141 -1.29 -0.37 -3.57
CA ARG A 141 -2.33 -0.21 -2.55
C ARG A 141 -3.18 1.00 -2.89
N ALA A 142 -4.47 0.77 -3.13
CA ALA A 142 -5.48 1.81 -3.20
C ALA A 142 -5.85 2.25 -1.77
N GLN A 143 -5.29 3.36 -1.30
CA GLN A 143 -5.50 3.86 0.05
C GLN A 143 -6.45 5.06 0.01
N ALA A 144 -7.55 5.02 0.77
CA ALA A 144 -8.38 6.20 0.95
C ALA A 144 -7.68 7.22 1.87
N VAL A 145 -7.70 8.49 1.42
CA VAL A 145 -7.21 9.66 2.16
C VAL A 145 -8.38 10.62 2.33
N SER A 146 -8.67 11.02 3.57
CA SER A 146 -9.75 11.96 3.89
C SER A 146 -9.41 13.39 3.43
N GLY A 147 -10.40 14.27 3.37
CA GLY A 147 -10.21 15.70 3.10
C GLY A 147 -9.32 16.40 4.13
N GLU A 148 -9.21 15.85 5.34
CA GLU A 148 -8.29 16.32 6.39
C GLU A 148 -6.84 15.89 6.16
N GLY A 149 -6.59 14.98 5.21
CA GLY A 149 -5.27 14.43 4.94
C GLY A 149 -4.89 13.26 5.84
N ARG A 150 -5.87 12.59 6.45
CA ARG A 150 -5.65 11.35 7.21
C ARG A 150 -5.81 10.13 6.31
N LEU A 151 -5.01 9.11 6.57
CA LEU A 151 -5.20 7.80 5.96
C LEU A 151 -6.38 7.12 6.65
N VAL A 152 -7.29 6.57 5.86
CA VAL A 152 -8.41 5.80 6.41
C VAL A 152 -7.93 4.38 6.68
N ASP A 153 -7.80 4.05 7.96
CA ASP A 153 -7.26 2.76 8.42
C ASP A 153 -8.32 1.66 8.56
N ASP A 154 -9.60 2.01 8.41
CA ASP A 154 -10.73 1.07 8.50
C ASP A 154 -11.53 0.98 7.18
N PHE A 155 -12.55 0.13 7.14
CA PHE A 155 -13.49 0.06 6.04
C PHE A 155 -14.18 1.41 5.82
N LEU A 156 -14.26 1.79 4.56
CA LEU A 156 -15.06 2.92 4.14
C LEU A 156 -16.10 2.42 3.16
N PHE A 157 -17.37 2.53 3.54
CA PHE A 157 -18.49 2.20 2.67
C PHE A 157 -19.20 3.46 2.20
N HIS A 158 -19.65 3.47 0.96
CA HIS A 158 -20.61 4.44 0.48
C HIS A 158 -21.89 3.72 0.09
N ARG A 159 -23.00 4.11 0.70
CA ARG A 159 -24.32 3.50 0.52
C ARG A 159 -25.22 4.42 -0.29
N THR A 160 -26.06 3.80 -1.10
CA THR A 160 -27.23 4.40 -1.75
C THR A 160 -28.43 3.48 -1.52
N GLY A 161 -29.61 3.81 -2.04
CA GLY A 161 -30.77 2.93 -1.93
C GLY A 161 -30.56 1.52 -2.52
N HIS A 162 -29.71 1.39 -3.54
CA HIS A 162 -29.57 0.13 -4.31
C HIS A 162 -28.15 -0.41 -4.41
N CYS A 163 -27.16 0.33 -3.90
CA CYS A 163 -25.74 -0.02 -4.04
C CYS A 163 -24.97 0.21 -2.74
N LEU A 164 -24.10 -0.74 -2.42
CA LEU A 164 -23.04 -0.60 -1.42
C LEU A 164 -21.69 -0.59 -2.15
N VAL A 165 -20.94 0.49 -2.01
CA VAL A 165 -19.60 0.63 -2.60
C VAL A 165 -18.56 0.50 -1.50
N VAL A 166 -17.67 -0.49 -1.64
CA VAL A 166 -16.48 -0.61 -0.78
C VAL A 166 -15.42 0.36 -1.27
N CYS A 167 -15.29 1.48 -0.58
CA CYS A 167 -14.39 2.56 -0.95
C CYS A 167 -12.98 2.38 -0.39
N ASN A 168 -12.85 1.71 0.75
CA ASN A 168 -11.55 1.41 1.36
C ASN A 168 -11.64 0.04 2.05
N ALA A 169 -10.66 -0.81 1.80
CA ALA A 169 -10.49 -2.12 2.44
C ALA A 169 -9.00 -2.33 2.69
N PRO A 170 -8.45 -1.71 3.76
CA PRO A 170 -7.01 -1.75 4.02
C PRO A 170 -6.57 -3.13 4.51
N SER A 171 -5.25 -3.34 4.58
CA SER A 171 -4.70 -4.54 5.23
C SER A 171 -5.25 -4.66 6.65
N PRO A 172 -5.67 -5.85 7.11
CA PRO A 172 -5.41 -7.20 6.57
C PRO A 172 -6.57 -7.79 5.72
N ALA A 173 -7.10 -7.05 4.74
CA ALA A 173 -8.25 -7.48 3.93
C ALA A 173 -8.14 -8.89 3.30
N ALA A 174 -6.94 -9.31 2.85
CA ALA A 174 -6.76 -10.63 2.27
C ALA A 174 -6.95 -11.76 3.30
N THR A 175 -6.40 -11.61 4.50
CA THR A 175 -6.53 -12.59 5.59
C THR A 175 -7.96 -12.64 6.11
N SER A 176 -8.61 -11.48 6.23
CA SER A 176 -9.96 -11.35 6.79
C SER A 176 -11.06 -11.38 5.73
N CYS A 177 -10.81 -11.92 4.54
CA CYS A 177 -11.72 -11.82 3.41
C CYS A 177 -13.11 -12.42 3.68
N PHE A 178 -13.21 -13.54 4.41
CA PHE A 178 -14.49 -14.16 4.76
C PHE A 178 -15.31 -13.33 5.77
N PRO A 179 -14.76 -12.87 6.91
CA PRO A 179 -15.44 -11.92 7.78
C PRO A 179 -15.89 -10.64 7.07
N ILE A 180 -15.05 -10.10 6.18
CA ILE A 180 -15.36 -8.89 5.41
C ILE A 180 -16.54 -9.15 4.48
N ALA A 181 -16.52 -10.28 3.76
CA ALA A 181 -17.62 -10.66 2.88
C ALA A 181 -18.94 -10.80 3.67
N ARG A 182 -18.90 -11.44 4.85
CA ARG A 182 -20.07 -11.52 5.73
C ARG A 182 -20.55 -10.13 6.15
N HIS A 183 -19.65 -9.27 6.61
CA HIS A 183 -20.00 -7.91 7.01
C HIS A 183 -20.65 -7.13 5.85
N ILE A 184 -20.12 -7.23 4.63
CA ILE A 184 -20.70 -6.61 3.44
C ILE A 184 -22.12 -7.13 3.16
N VAL A 185 -22.36 -8.44 3.33
CA VAL A 185 -23.69 -9.05 3.14
C VAL A 185 -24.66 -8.60 4.23
N ASP A 186 -24.27 -8.61 5.50
CA ASP A 186 -25.11 -8.16 6.62
C ASP A 186 -25.54 -6.70 6.41
N GLN A 187 -24.59 -5.87 6.00
CA GLN A 187 -24.81 -4.48 5.64
C GLN A 187 -25.84 -4.29 4.50
N LEU A 188 -26.03 -5.26 3.61
CA LEU A 188 -27.05 -5.24 2.56
C LEU A 188 -28.40 -5.80 3.04
N SER A 189 -28.39 -6.76 3.98
CA SER A 189 -29.58 -7.44 4.50
C SER A 189 -30.36 -6.62 5.53
N ASP A 190 -29.72 -5.68 6.23
CA ASP A 190 -30.38 -4.74 7.16
C ASP A 190 -31.32 -3.70 6.44
N GLN A 191 -31.79 -4.02 5.24
CA GLN A 191 -32.75 -3.22 4.45
C GLN A 191 -34.21 -3.71 4.56
N GLU A 192 -34.51 -4.65 5.45
CA GLU A 192 -35.89 -5.01 5.85
C GLU A 192 -36.31 -4.29 7.14
#